data_AF-A0A1I6THQ8-F1
#
_entry.id   AF-A0A1I6THQ8-F1
#
_cell.length_a   1.000
_cell.length_b   1.000
_cell.length_c   1.000
_cell.angle_alpha   90.00
_cell.angle_beta   90.00
_cell.angle_gamma   90.00
#
_symmetry.space_group_name_H-M   'P 1'
#
loop_
_entity.id
_entity.type
_entity.pdbx_description
1 polymer ?
#
loop_
_entity_poly.entity_id
_entity_poly.type
_entity_poly.pdbx_seq_one_letter_code
_entity_poly.pdbx_strand_id
1 'polypeptide(L)'
;MQVFIVCMMVFLVLILTFLFIAKRRMDRNEPIIGWQRKQHLGEVNGTAANTQNINKADEKEQKNDKQDIKDLIGIEDIHHGIFVKKNNEFCVTVATESINYDLLSSQARQATILGYSSLFRVIRFPVQILGQAVRQDLRKEENRWNSNLAKCNDQTRDYNANVIKHIKDKSEKEFRISRKVYYVISYVPLPSKMGALKPDQREEMIRNELYQRAATVVGMLRQCEIHATLLDSLSAMEVMKRALNRDRMVINPIDDLITHGKEKLSAYITADVMSMPGFDDLVYDVEEVRKIVQTYEEEEGREHKRAAGE
;
A
#
# COMPACT_ATOMS: atom_id res chain seq x y z
N MET A 1 53.75 -37.78 20.00
CA MET A 1 52.58 -38.28 19.24
C MET A 1 51.26 -37.81 19.86
N GLN A 2 50.95 -38.12 21.12
CA GLN A 2 49.66 -37.76 21.74
C GLN A 2 49.41 -36.25 21.87
N VAL A 3 50.42 -35.44 22.22
CA VAL A 3 50.27 -33.97 22.37
C VAL A 3 49.94 -33.28 21.03
N PHE A 4 50.49 -33.78 19.92
CA PHE A 4 50.26 -33.20 18.59
C PHE A 4 48.81 -33.44 18.11
N ILE A 5 48.26 -34.62 18.42
CA ILE A 5 46.87 -35.00 18.07
C ILE A 5 45.87 -34.14 18.85
N VAL A 6 46.14 -33.86 20.12
CA VAL A 6 45.28 -33.00 20.96
C VAL A 6 45.28 -31.55 20.42
N CYS A 7 46.44 -31.00 20.05
CA CYS A 7 46.50 -29.67 19.45
C CYS A 7 45.74 -29.59 18.12
N MET A 8 45.80 -30.64 17.28
CA MET A 8 45.07 -30.67 16.02
C MET A 8 43.54 -30.76 16.23
N MET A 9 43.08 -31.51 17.23
CA MET A 9 41.64 -31.56 17.57
C MET A 9 41.12 -30.21 18.07
N VAL A 10 41.88 -29.50 18.90
CA VAL A 10 41.50 -28.17 19.39
C VAL A 10 41.40 -27.17 18.23
N PHE A 11 42.34 -27.23 17.28
CA PHE A 11 42.32 -26.37 16.10
C PHE A 11 41.10 -26.65 15.20
N LEU A 12 40.72 -27.93 15.03
CA LEU A 12 39.56 -28.31 14.25
C LEU A 12 38.24 -27.86 14.89
N VAL A 13 38.14 -27.94 16.22
CA VAL A 13 36.98 -27.40 16.96
C VAL A 13 36.90 -25.88 16.83
N LEU A 14 38.02 -25.17 16.89
CA LEU A 14 38.05 -23.72 16.67
C LEU A 14 37.59 -23.33 15.25
N ILE A 15 38.01 -24.06 14.22
CA ILE A 15 37.53 -23.84 12.85
C ILE A 15 36.03 -24.10 12.73
N LEU A 16 35.51 -25.17 13.34
CA LEU A 16 34.08 -25.46 13.31
C LEU A 16 33.24 -24.42 14.04
N THR A 17 33.70 -23.93 15.20
CA THR A 17 33.01 -22.83 15.92
C THR A 17 33.05 -21.52 15.12
N PHE A 18 34.16 -21.22 14.45
CA PHE A 18 34.27 -20.07 13.56
C PHE A 18 33.32 -20.18 12.36
N LEU A 19 33.25 -21.34 11.71
CA LEU A 19 32.31 -21.60 10.61
C LEU A 19 30.85 -21.54 11.07
N PHE A 20 30.54 -22.02 12.28
CA PHE A 20 29.20 -21.92 12.85
C PHE A 20 28.81 -20.47 13.13
N ILE A 21 29.73 -19.64 13.66
CA ILE A 21 29.51 -18.21 13.87
C ILE A 21 29.38 -17.47 12.53
N ALA A 22 30.21 -17.80 11.54
CA ALA A 22 30.14 -17.22 10.20
C ALA A 22 28.81 -17.55 9.50
N LYS A 23 28.36 -18.81 9.56
CA LYS A 23 27.07 -19.23 9.02
C LYS A 23 25.91 -18.54 9.72
N ARG A 24 25.92 -18.53 11.06
CA ARG A 24 24.88 -17.87 11.87
C ARG A 24 24.85 -16.35 11.63
N ARG A 25 25.97 -15.72 11.27
CA ARG A 25 26.03 -14.30 10.88
C ARG A 25 25.61 -14.05 9.43
N MET A 26 25.95 -14.94 8.50
CA MET A 26 25.53 -14.85 7.10
C MET A 26 24.01 -14.94 6.96
N ASP A 27 23.38 -15.81 7.76
CA ASP A 27 21.92 -15.92 7.85
C ASP A 27 21.25 -14.65 8.45
N ARG A 28 22.03 -13.79 9.13
CA ARG A 28 21.56 -12.52 9.74
C ARG A 28 21.89 -11.28 8.91
N ASN A 29 22.51 -11.44 7.73
CA ASN A 29 22.81 -10.39 6.76
C ASN A 29 23.45 -9.11 7.34
N GLU A 30 24.32 -9.24 8.35
CA GLU A 30 25.13 -8.12 8.85
C GLU A 30 26.46 -8.05 8.08
N PRO A 31 26.87 -6.88 7.57
CA PRO A 31 28.07 -6.76 6.75
C PRO A 31 29.35 -6.97 7.57
N ILE A 32 30.33 -7.59 6.90
CA ILE A 32 31.67 -7.85 7.40
C ILE A 32 32.45 -6.53 7.37
N ILE A 33 32.66 -5.92 8.53
CA ILE A 33 33.71 -4.91 8.77
C ILE A 33 33.44 -3.54 8.08
N GLY A 34 33.12 -2.54 8.90
CA GLY A 34 33.81 -1.24 8.92
C GLY A 34 33.77 -0.28 7.73
N TRP A 35 33.07 -0.54 6.62
CA TRP A 35 32.85 0.47 5.56
C TRP A 35 31.37 0.83 5.41
N GLN A 36 31.06 2.03 5.91
CA GLN A 36 29.82 2.75 5.66
C GLN A 36 29.56 2.84 4.15
N ARG A 37 28.33 2.51 3.74
CA ARG A 37 27.78 2.70 2.39
C ARG A 37 27.77 4.19 2.05
N LYS A 38 28.90 4.76 1.62
CA LYS A 38 28.99 6.07 0.95
C LYS A 38 28.47 5.98 -0.49
N GLN A 39 27.24 5.52 -0.66
CA GLN A 39 26.60 5.45 -1.98
C GLN A 39 25.11 5.83 -1.96
N HIS A 40 24.60 6.34 -0.83
CA HIS A 40 23.25 6.91 -0.72
C HIS A 40 23.26 8.37 -0.23
N LEU A 41 24.34 9.11 -0.50
CA LEU A 41 24.49 10.54 -0.18
C LEU A 41 25.19 11.33 -1.32
N GLY A 42 25.14 10.80 -2.56
CA GLY A 42 25.86 11.35 -3.71
C GLY A 42 25.02 11.90 -4.86
N GLU A 43 23.69 11.84 -4.81
CA GLU A 43 22.82 12.34 -5.89
C GLU A 43 21.59 13.11 -5.38
N VAL A 44 21.75 13.93 -4.34
CA VAL A 44 20.90 15.13 -4.10
C VAL A 44 21.77 16.26 -3.52
N ASN A 45 22.97 16.45 -4.06
CA ASN A 45 23.85 17.58 -3.71
C ASN A 45 24.30 18.30 -4.98
N GLY A 46 23.31 18.69 -5.77
CA GLY A 46 23.49 19.50 -6.98
C GLY A 46 22.55 20.69 -6.98
N THR A 47 22.42 21.42 -5.87
CA THR A 47 22.17 22.88 -5.81
C THR A 47 21.92 23.34 -4.36
N ALA A 48 22.29 24.59 -4.09
CA ALA A 48 22.11 25.36 -2.86
C ALA A 48 23.15 25.15 -1.74
N ALA A 49 24.19 25.98 -1.83
CA ALA A 49 25.09 26.29 -0.75
C ALA A 49 24.40 27.15 0.35
N ASN A 50 24.90 26.96 1.56
CA ASN A 50 25.01 27.93 2.66
C ASN A 50 23.75 28.21 3.51
N THR A 51 23.75 27.74 4.77
CA THR A 51 23.80 28.58 5.99
C THR A 51 23.83 27.71 7.25
N GLN A 52 24.93 27.87 8.00
CA GLN A 52 25.15 27.76 9.45
C GLN A 52 24.52 26.64 10.29
N ASN A 53 25.43 25.89 10.92
CA ASN A 53 25.23 25.12 12.15
C ASN A 53 24.78 26.04 13.30
N ILE A 54 23.78 25.60 14.06
CA ILE A 54 23.70 25.60 15.53
C ILE A 54 22.60 24.57 15.88
N ASN A 55 22.84 23.73 16.90
CA ASN A 55 21.95 22.67 17.44
C ASN A 55 22.01 21.29 16.75
N LYS A 56 23.13 20.56 16.92
CA LYS A 56 23.27 19.15 16.49
C LYS A 56 23.46 18.15 17.65
N ALA A 57 23.37 18.61 18.90
CA ALA A 57 23.58 17.77 20.08
C ALA A 57 22.26 17.27 20.70
N ASP A 58 21.23 18.12 20.79
CA ASP A 58 20.01 17.78 21.53
C ASP A 58 18.95 17.02 20.70
N GLU A 59 19.04 17.03 19.37
CA GLU A 59 18.14 16.25 18.49
C GLU A 59 18.47 14.75 18.41
N LYS A 60 19.66 14.33 18.85
CA LYS A 60 20.13 12.94 18.67
C LYS A 60 19.58 11.97 19.71
N GLU A 61 19.18 12.43 20.89
CA GLU A 61 18.66 11.55 21.94
C GLU A 61 17.13 11.36 21.86
N GLN A 62 16.38 12.33 21.33
CA GLN A 62 14.92 12.19 21.16
C GLN A 62 14.47 11.47 19.87
N LYS A 63 15.39 11.19 18.93
CA LYS A 63 15.09 10.42 17.71
C LYS A 63 15.11 8.89 17.91
N ASN A 64 15.59 8.38 19.04
CA ASN A 64 15.71 6.94 19.25
C ASN A 64 14.45 6.26 19.81
N ASP A 65 13.43 7.01 20.24
CA ASP A 65 12.23 6.43 20.88
C ASP A 65 10.94 6.54 20.05
N LYS A 66 11.01 7.19 18.88
CA LYS A 66 9.96 7.08 17.86
C LYS A 66 10.34 5.92 16.93
N GLN A 67 9.96 4.70 17.31
CA GLN A 67 9.82 3.66 16.28
C GLN A 67 8.77 4.17 15.29
N ASP A 68 9.21 4.61 14.11
CA ASP A 68 8.28 5.03 13.06
C ASP A 68 7.27 3.89 12.86
N ILE A 69 5.98 4.19 12.81
CA ILE A 69 4.93 3.17 12.60
C ILE A 69 5.18 2.36 11.31
N LYS A 70 5.94 2.93 10.36
CA LYS A 70 6.50 2.24 9.20
C LYS A 70 7.36 1.03 9.57
N ASP A 71 8.20 1.19 10.59
CA ASP A 71 9.07 0.14 11.10
C ASP A 71 8.30 -0.99 11.78
N LEU A 72 7.17 -0.67 12.43
CA LEU A 72 6.26 -1.64 13.03
C LEU A 72 5.45 -2.42 11.98
N ILE A 73 5.01 -1.75 10.91
CA ILE A 73 4.24 -2.37 9.82
C ILE A 73 5.14 -3.23 8.92
N GLY A 74 6.44 -2.91 8.84
CA GLY A 74 7.41 -3.68 8.07
C GLY A 74 7.30 -3.48 6.55
N ILE A 75 6.64 -2.40 6.10
CA ILE A 75 6.54 -1.99 4.70
C ILE A 75 7.44 -0.78 4.49
N GLU A 76 8.35 -0.88 3.51
CA GLU A 76 9.30 0.17 3.17
C GLU A 76 8.69 1.15 2.16
N ASP A 77 8.19 0.63 1.03
CA ASP A 77 7.59 1.44 -0.04
C ASP A 77 6.59 0.67 -0.90
N ILE A 78 5.81 1.39 -1.71
CA ILE A 78 4.88 0.86 -2.71
C ILE A 78 5.25 1.44 -4.07
N HIS A 79 5.73 0.59 -4.96
CA HIS A 79 6.10 0.98 -6.31
C HIS A 79 5.40 0.07 -7.32
N HIS A 80 4.69 0.69 -8.27
CA HIS A 80 3.99 -0.01 -9.36
C HIS A 80 3.05 -1.14 -8.86
N GLY A 81 2.28 -0.89 -7.78
CA GLY A 81 1.39 -1.88 -7.18
C GLY A 81 2.08 -2.99 -6.36
N ILE A 82 3.41 -2.96 -6.26
CA ILE A 82 4.20 -3.90 -5.47
C ILE A 82 4.55 -3.26 -4.12
N PHE A 83 4.22 -3.94 -3.03
CA PHE A 83 4.71 -3.59 -1.70
C PHE A 83 6.10 -4.18 -1.50
N VAL A 84 7.05 -3.32 -1.17
CA VAL A 84 8.39 -3.69 -0.73
C VAL A 84 8.36 -3.79 0.79
N LYS A 85 8.56 -4.99 1.33
CA LYS A 85 8.64 -5.22 2.77
C LYS A 85 10.10 -5.33 3.22
N LYS A 86 10.29 -5.21 4.53
CA LYS A 86 11.56 -5.53 5.18
C LYS A 86 12.01 -6.96 4.83
N ASN A 87 13.32 -7.17 4.73
CA ASN A 87 13.97 -8.44 4.39
C ASN A 87 13.84 -8.89 2.92
N ASN A 88 13.73 -7.96 1.97
CA ASN A 88 13.60 -8.26 0.54
C ASN A 88 12.38 -9.14 0.21
N GLU A 89 11.30 -9.06 1.00
CA GLU A 89 10.04 -9.68 0.64
C GLU A 89 9.21 -8.69 -0.17
N PHE A 90 8.71 -9.13 -1.31
CA PHE A 90 7.87 -8.32 -2.18
C PHE A 90 6.49 -8.96 -2.24
N CYS A 91 5.43 -8.16 -2.18
CA CYS A 91 4.10 -8.69 -2.40
C CYS A 91 3.27 -7.83 -3.35
N VAL A 92 2.41 -8.51 -4.10
CA VAL A 92 1.43 -7.89 -4.98
C VAL A 92 0.04 -8.34 -4.57
N THR A 93 -0.95 -7.48 -4.76
CA THR A 93 -2.34 -7.76 -4.36
C THR A 93 -3.24 -7.83 -5.59
N VAL A 94 -4.04 -8.88 -5.66
CA VAL A 94 -5.08 -9.07 -6.67
C VAL A 94 -6.45 -8.91 -6.01
N ALA A 95 -7.28 -8.01 -6.52
CA ALA A 95 -8.66 -7.87 -6.07
C ALA A 95 -9.55 -8.84 -6.83
N THR A 96 -10.54 -9.42 -6.12
CA THR A 96 -11.49 -10.36 -6.70
C THR A 96 -12.92 -9.96 -6.41
N GLU A 97 -13.78 -10.16 -7.38
CA GLU A 97 -15.22 -10.05 -7.22
C GLU A 97 -15.81 -11.32 -6.62
N SER A 98 -16.99 -11.20 -6.03
CA SER A 98 -17.73 -12.32 -5.46
C SER A 98 -18.81 -12.80 -6.41
N ILE A 99 -18.97 -14.12 -6.53
CA ILE A 99 -20.09 -14.75 -7.23
C ILE A 99 -21.11 -15.29 -6.23
N ASN A 100 -22.39 -15.29 -6.60
CA ASN A 100 -23.45 -15.87 -5.80
C ASN A 100 -23.55 -17.38 -6.06
N TYR A 101 -22.73 -18.16 -5.34
CA TYR A 101 -22.60 -19.60 -5.55
C TYR A 101 -23.92 -20.37 -5.47
N ASP A 102 -24.81 -19.99 -4.54
CA ASP A 102 -26.08 -20.70 -4.32
C ASP A 102 -27.12 -20.45 -5.42
N LEU A 103 -26.99 -19.36 -6.18
CA LEU A 103 -27.85 -19.04 -7.31
C LEU A 103 -27.41 -19.72 -8.61
N LEU A 104 -26.22 -20.33 -8.61
CA LEU A 104 -25.69 -21.03 -9.77
C LEU A 104 -26.38 -22.38 -9.97
N SER A 105 -26.48 -22.81 -11.23
CA SER A 105 -26.93 -24.17 -11.56
C SER A 105 -25.99 -25.23 -10.98
N SER A 106 -26.47 -26.46 -10.78
CA SER A 106 -25.63 -27.54 -10.26
C SER A 106 -24.39 -27.82 -11.11
N GLN A 107 -24.49 -27.68 -12.44
CA GLN A 107 -23.34 -27.81 -13.33
C GLN A 107 -22.34 -26.66 -13.14
N ALA A 108 -22.81 -25.41 -13.06
CA ALA A 108 -21.95 -24.24 -12.84
C ALA A 108 -21.25 -24.33 -11.48
N ARG A 109 -21.97 -24.70 -10.42
CA ARG A 109 -21.40 -24.95 -9.08
C ARG A 109 -20.28 -25.98 -9.11
N GLN A 110 -20.47 -27.08 -9.84
CA GLN A 110 -19.44 -28.11 -9.99
C GLN A 110 -18.22 -27.58 -10.77
N ALA A 111 -18.45 -26.82 -11.85
CA ALA A 111 -17.38 -26.20 -12.63
C ALA A 111 -16.55 -25.23 -11.77
N THR A 112 -17.21 -24.39 -10.94
CA THR A 112 -16.54 -23.51 -9.98
C THR A 112 -15.68 -24.29 -9.00
N ILE A 113 -16.18 -25.39 -8.42
CA ILE A 113 -15.39 -26.23 -7.49
C ILE A 113 -14.15 -26.81 -8.19
N LEU A 114 -14.32 -27.35 -9.40
CA LEU A 114 -13.22 -27.92 -10.17
C LEU A 114 -12.19 -26.85 -10.58
N GLY A 115 -12.65 -25.64 -10.91
CA GLY A 115 -11.80 -24.48 -11.17
C GLY A 115 -10.95 -24.14 -9.95
N TYR A 116 -11.54 -24.04 -8.76
CA TYR A 116 -10.80 -23.80 -7.52
C TYR A 116 -9.82 -24.93 -7.19
N SER A 117 -10.22 -26.19 -7.38
CA SER A 117 -9.30 -27.32 -7.20
C SER A 117 -8.11 -27.24 -8.16
N SER A 118 -8.30 -26.71 -9.36
CA SER A 118 -7.25 -26.53 -10.36
C SER A 118 -6.35 -25.35 -9.99
N LEU A 119 -6.92 -24.23 -9.54
CA LEU A 119 -6.19 -23.08 -9.00
C LEU A 119 -5.18 -23.51 -7.93
N PHE A 120 -5.65 -24.21 -6.89
CA PHE A 120 -4.78 -24.65 -5.79
C PHE A 120 -3.75 -25.72 -6.20
N ARG A 121 -3.98 -26.44 -7.30
CA ARG A 121 -2.99 -27.37 -7.87
C ARG A 121 -1.87 -26.64 -8.62
N VAL A 122 -2.20 -25.52 -9.27
CA VAL A 122 -1.27 -24.69 -10.05
C VAL A 122 -0.45 -23.76 -9.15
N ILE A 123 -1.05 -23.20 -8.10
CA ILE A 123 -0.34 -22.32 -7.16
C ILE A 123 0.76 -23.12 -6.45
N ARG A 124 2.02 -22.81 -6.77
CA ARG A 124 3.23 -23.36 -6.13
C ARG A 124 3.96 -22.36 -5.23
N PHE A 125 3.33 -21.22 -4.96
CA PHE A 125 3.89 -20.12 -4.19
C PHE A 125 2.94 -19.72 -3.06
N PRO A 126 3.44 -19.07 -2.00
CA PRO A 126 2.61 -18.60 -0.91
C PRO A 126 1.60 -17.54 -1.38
N VAL A 127 0.31 -17.84 -1.17
CA VAL A 127 -0.80 -16.94 -1.44
C VAL A 127 -1.64 -16.81 -0.18
N GLN A 128 -1.92 -15.57 0.22
CA GLN A 128 -2.76 -15.25 1.37
C GLN A 128 -4.06 -14.64 0.87
N ILE A 129 -5.19 -15.13 1.41
CA ILE A 129 -6.52 -14.60 1.09
C ILE A 129 -6.93 -13.65 2.22
N LEU A 130 -7.17 -12.39 1.87
CA LEU A 130 -7.59 -11.34 2.79
C LEU A 130 -9.03 -10.93 2.47
N GLY A 131 -9.92 -10.99 3.47
CA GLY A 131 -11.26 -10.43 3.37
C GLY A 131 -11.36 -9.11 4.13
N GLN A 132 -11.88 -8.06 3.50
CA GLN A 132 -12.14 -6.77 4.14
C GLN A 132 -13.63 -6.41 4.04
N ALA A 133 -14.19 -5.96 5.17
CA ALA A 133 -15.55 -5.44 5.23
C ALA A 133 -15.55 -3.94 4.89
N VAL A 134 -15.98 -3.61 3.67
CA VAL A 134 -15.96 -2.25 3.12
C VAL A 134 -17.36 -1.65 3.14
N ARG A 135 -17.47 -0.38 3.54
CA ARG A 135 -18.73 0.36 3.43
C ARG A 135 -19.03 0.57 1.95
N GLN A 136 -20.27 0.35 1.53
CA GLN A 136 -20.63 0.64 0.14
C GLN A 136 -20.61 2.15 -0.05
N ASP A 137 -19.71 2.62 -0.92
CA ASP A 137 -19.63 4.02 -1.32
C ASP A 137 -20.29 4.20 -2.68
N LEU A 138 -21.27 5.10 -2.75
CA LEU A 138 -22.00 5.42 -3.98
C LEU A 138 -21.57 6.75 -4.60
N ARG A 139 -20.62 7.50 -4.03
CA ARG A 139 -20.21 8.82 -4.54
C ARG A 139 -19.75 8.78 -6.00
N LYS A 140 -18.97 7.76 -6.36
CA LYS A 140 -18.53 7.55 -7.75
C LYS A 140 -19.72 7.29 -8.69
N GLU A 141 -20.70 6.53 -8.22
CA GLU A 141 -21.91 6.21 -8.96
C GLU A 141 -22.82 7.43 -9.10
N GLU A 142 -22.96 8.23 -8.04
CA GLU A 142 -23.67 9.50 -8.03
C GLU A 142 -23.10 10.46 -9.08
N ASN A 143 -21.78 10.62 -9.12
CA ASN A 143 -21.11 11.45 -10.14
C ASN A 143 -21.39 10.92 -11.56
N ARG A 144 -21.36 9.60 -11.75
CA ARG A 144 -21.70 8.97 -13.03
C ARG A 144 -23.16 9.21 -13.42
N TRP A 145 -24.09 9.06 -12.47
CA TRP A 145 -25.52 9.28 -12.71
C TRP A 145 -25.80 10.75 -13.04
N ASN A 146 -25.20 11.69 -12.32
CA ASN A 146 -25.32 13.12 -12.59
C ASN A 146 -24.75 13.49 -13.97
N SER A 147 -23.60 12.91 -14.35
CA SER A 147 -23.02 13.10 -15.68
C SER A 147 -23.92 12.55 -16.80
N ASN A 148 -24.59 11.43 -16.55
CA ASN A 148 -25.54 10.85 -17.49
C ASN A 148 -26.84 11.66 -17.57
N LEU A 149 -27.30 12.24 -16.44
CA LEU A 149 -28.50 13.08 -16.38
C LEU A 149 -28.39 14.31 -17.28
N ALA A 150 -27.20 14.89 -17.41
CA ALA A 150 -26.93 15.99 -18.34
C ALA A 150 -27.12 15.61 -19.83
N LYS A 151 -27.04 14.32 -20.16
CA LYS A 151 -27.22 13.79 -21.53
C LYS A 151 -28.65 13.30 -21.79
N CYS A 152 -29.51 13.27 -20.77
CA CYS A 152 -30.87 12.74 -20.88
C CYS A 152 -31.83 13.75 -21.53
N ASN A 153 -32.89 13.22 -22.14
CA ASN A 153 -34.02 14.00 -22.63
C ASN A 153 -34.71 14.75 -21.48
N ASP A 154 -35.19 15.97 -21.75
CA ASP A 154 -35.74 16.86 -20.72
C ASP A 154 -36.97 16.26 -20.02
N GLN A 155 -37.79 15.50 -20.75
CA GLN A 155 -39.00 14.85 -20.23
C GLN A 155 -38.72 13.79 -19.15
N THR A 156 -37.53 13.19 -19.13
CA THR A 156 -37.16 12.12 -18.18
C THR A 156 -36.22 12.63 -17.09
N ARG A 157 -35.72 13.87 -17.24
CA ARG A 157 -34.72 14.46 -16.35
C ARG A 157 -35.21 14.56 -14.91
N ASP A 158 -36.43 15.05 -14.72
CA ASP A 158 -37.04 15.24 -13.40
C ASP A 158 -37.26 13.90 -12.69
N TYR A 159 -37.73 12.89 -13.42
CA TYR A 159 -37.89 11.54 -12.88
C TYR A 159 -36.53 10.95 -12.46
N ASN A 160 -35.52 11.04 -13.32
CA ASN A 160 -34.19 10.51 -13.01
C ASN A 160 -33.55 11.23 -11.81
N ALA A 161 -33.74 12.55 -11.67
CA ALA A 161 -33.26 13.31 -10.52
C ALA A 161 -33.92 12.82 -9.22
N ASN A 162 -35.23 12.57 -9.24
CA ASN A 162 -35.96 12.03 -8.10
C ASN A 162 -35.50 10.61 -7.74
N VAL A 163 -35.21 9.76 -8.73
CA VAL A 163 -34.67 8.41 -8.51
C VAL A 163 -33.29 8.47 -7.85
N ILE A 164 -32.39 9.34 -8.34
CA ILE A 164 -31.06 9.52 -7.76
C ILE A 164 -31.18 10.00 -6.30
N LYS A 165 -32.04 10.99 -6.03
CA LYS A 165 -32.30 11.48 -4.67
C LYS A 165 -32.85 10.38 -3.76
N HIS A 166 -33.80 9.58 -4.24
CA HIS A 166 -34.35 8.47 -3.47
C HIS A 166 -33.29 7.41 -3.14
N ILE A 167 -32.44 7.06 -4.11
CA ILE A 167 -31.32 6.11 -3.90
C ILE A 167 -30.35 6.67 -2.85
N LYS A 168 -30.03 7.96 -2.91
CA LYS A 168 -29.17 8.64 -1.95
C LYS A 168 -29.75 8.60 -0.54
N ASP A 169 -30.98 9.07 -0.37
CA ASP A 169 -31.68 9.08 0.92
C ASP A 169 -31.76 7.67 1.53
N LYS A 170 -32.00 6.66 0.69
CA LYS A 170 -32.05 5.27 1.12
C LYS A 170 -30.68 4.72 1.49
N SER A 171 -29.63 5.04 0.73
CA SER A 171 -28.27 4.62 1.01
C SER A 171 -27.69 5.27 2.27
N GLU A 172 -28.07 6.50 2.59
CA GLU A 172 -27.64 7.18 3.81
C GLU A 172 -28.33 6.60 5.06
N LYS A 173 -29.61 6.21 4.93
CA LYS A 173 -30.38 5.60 6.02
C LYS A 173 -30.04 4.13 6.24
N GLU A 174 -29.89 3.35 5.17
CA GLU A 174 -29.56 1.93 5.22
C GLU A 174 -28.06 1.73 5.03
N PHE A 175 -27.34 1.58 6.14
CA PHE A 175 -25.93 1.27 6.10
C PHE A 175 -25.67 -0.12 5.50
N ARG A 176 -24.95 -0.19 4.38
CA ARG A 176 -24.58 -1.44 3.69
C ARG A 176 -23.08 -1.69 3.72
N ILE A 177 -22.70 -2.92 4.07
CA ILE A 177 -21.33 -3.42 4.04
C ILE A 177 -21.21 -4.46 2.91
N SER A 178 -20.18 -4.31 2.08
CA SER A 178 -19.73 -5.34 1.14
C SER A 178 -18.44 -5.99 1.63
N ARG A 179 -18.25 -7.27 1.32
CA ARG A 179 -16.99 -7.97 1.58
C ARG A 179 -16.15 -7.94 0.31
N LYS A 180 -15.02 -7.23 0.34
CA LYS A 180 -14.00 -7.32 -0.71
C LYS A 180 -13.01 -8.41 -0.35
N VAL A 181 -12.63 -9.23 -1.32
CA VAL A 181 -11.64 -10.30 -1.15
C VAL A 181 -10.42 -9.98 -2.00
N TYR A 182 -9.24 -10.22 -1.43
CA TYR A 182 -7.96 -9.94 -2.03
C TYR A 182 -7.05 -11.16 -1.91
N TYR A 183 -6.29 -11.46 -2.96
CA TYR A 183 -5.25 -12.46 -2.99
C TYR A 183 -3.90 -11.74 -2.93
N VAL A 184 -3.20 -11.87 -1.81
CA VAL A 184 -1.87 -11.31 -1.59
C VAL A 184 -0.83 -12.38 -1.95
N ILE A 185 -0.03 -12.09 -2.95
CA ILE A 185 0.99 -13.00 -3.49
C ILE A 185 2.35 -12.48 -3.06
N SER A 186 3.11 -13.30 -2.34
CA SER A 186 4.45 -12.93 -1.88
C SER A 186 5.55 -13.61 -2.71
N TYR A 187 6.68 -12.92 -2.82
CA TYR A 187 7.89 -13.40 -3.46
C TYR A 187 9.11 -12.93 -2.68
N VAL A 188 9.96 -13.90 -2.33
CA VAL A 188 11.28 -13.65 -1.75
C VAL A 188 12.32 -14.10 -2.78
N PRO A 189 13.12 -13.18 -3.35
CA PRO A 189 14.11 -13.51 -4.34
C PRO A 189 15.31 -14.21 -3.70
N LEU A 190 15.81 -15.26 -4.35
CA LEU A 190 17.00 -15.97 -3.85
C LEU A 190 18.26 -15.13 -4.08
N PRO A 191 19.12 -14.94 -3.06
CA PRO A 191 20.29 -14.07 -3.16
C PRO A 191 21.29 -14.54 -4.23
N SER A 192 21.37 -15.86 -4.50
CA SER A 192 22.26 -16.43 -5.51
C SER A 192 21.99 -15.93 -6.93
N LYS A 193 20.74 -15.60 -7.28
CA LYS A 193 20.38 -15.09 -8.61
C LYS A 193 20.51 -13.56 -8.70
N MET A 194 20.55 -12.87 -7.56
CA MET A 194 20.45 -11.41 -7.44
C MET A 194 21.80 -10.71 -7.25
N GLY A 195 22.83 -11.45 -6.83
CA GLY A 195 24.15 -10.89 -6.52
C GLY A 195 24.92 -10.37 -7.74
N ALA A 196 24.64 -10.86 -8.94
CA ALA A 196 25.32 -10.47 -10.18
C ALA A 196 24.60 -9.37 -10.98
N LEU A 197 23.37 -9.02 -10.59
CA LEU A 197 22.51 -8.09 -11.32
C LEU A 197 22.67 -6.66 -10.80
N LYS A 198 22.59 -5.69 -11.72
CA LYS A 198 22.42 -4.25 -11.39
C LYS A 198 21.10 -4.05 -10.62
N PRO A 199 20.99 -3.01 -9.77
CA PRO A 199 19.79 -2.77 -8.96
C PRO A 199 18.52 -2.63 -9.80
N ASP A 200 18.58 -1.90 -10.91
CA ASP A 200 17.45 -1.74 -11.84
C ASP A 200 16.98 -3.07 -12.46
N GLN A 201 17.93 -3.88 -12.94
CA GLN A 201 17.67 -5.21 -13.50
C GLN A 201 17.09 -6.19 -12.46
N ARG A 202 17.45 -5.99 -11.18
CA ARG A 202 16.94 -6.76 -10.06
C ARG A 202 15.45 -6.47 -9.84
N GLU A 203 15.07 -5.20 -9.85
CA GLU A 203 13.68 -4.77 -9.68
C GLU A 203 12.81 -5.25 -10.84
N GLU A 204 13.31 -5.17 -12.07
CA GLU A 204 12.60 -5.69 -13.25
C GLU A 204 12.36 -7.20 -13.14
N MET A 205 13.37 -7.97 -12.72
CA MET A 205 13.21 -9.41 -12.50
C MET A 205 12.16 -9.73 -11.43
N ILE A 206 12.18 -9.02 -10.30
CA ILE A 206 11.21 -9.20 -9.20
C ILE A 206 9.80 -8.90 -9.69
N ARG A 207 9.63 -7.79 -10.42
CA ARG A 207 8.37 -7.36 -10.99
C ARG A 207 7.80 -8.40 -11.95
N ASN A 208 8.63 -8.88 -12.87
CA ASN A 208 8.23 -9.87 -13.86
C ASN A 208 7.78 -11.18 -13.20
N GLU A 209 8.51 -11.67 -12.20
CA GLU A 209 8.12 -12.87 -11.45
C GLU A 209 6.78 -12.67 -10.71
N LEU A 210 6.60 -11.54 -10.01
CA LEU A 210 5.35 -11.24 -9.30
C LEU A 210 4.16 -11.10 -10.24
N TYR A 211 4.34 -10.42 -11.38
CA TYR A 211 3.29 -10.26 -12.38
C TYR A 211 2.94 -11.58 -13.06
N GLN A 212 3.91 -12.46 -13.32
CA GLN A 212 3.64 -13.80 -13.84
C GLN A 212 2.83 -14.64 -12.84
N ARG A 213 3.18 -14.58 -11.54
CA ARG A 213 2.41 -15.24 -10.48
C ARG A 213 0.99 -14.68 -10.37
N ALA A 214 0.84 -13.36 -10.41
CA ALA A 214 -0.46 -12.71 -10.38
C ALA A 214 -1.31 -13.05 -11.61
N ALA A 215 -0.73 -13.02 -12.81
CA ALA A 215 -1.41 -13.40 -14.05
C ALA A 215 -1.89 -14.86 -14.02
N THR A 216 -1.10 -15.76 -13.42
CA THR A 216 -1.50 -17.15 -13.20
C THR A 216 -2.73 -17.23 -12.30
N VAL A 217 -2.74 -16.53 -11.17
CA VAL A 217 -3.89 -16.50 -10.24
C VAL A 217 -5.12 -15.90 -10.92
N VAL A 218 -4.98 -14.76 -11.59
CA VAL A 218 -6.07 -14.08 -12.33
C VAL A 218 -6.64 -14.99 -13.41
N GLY A 219 -5.78 -15.67 -14.19
CA GLY A 219 -6.20 -16.59 -15.25
C GLY A 219 -6.98 -17.78 -14.71
N MET A 220 -6.53 -18.37 -13.60
CA MET A 220 -7.22 -19.50 -12.96
C MET A 220 -8.52 -19.08 -12.27
N LEU A 221 -8.59 -17.89 -11.66
CA LEU A 221 -9.83 -17.35 -11.08
C LEU A 221 -10.86 -17.03 -12.16
N ARG A 222 -10.43 -16.56 -13.33
CA ARG A 222 -11.31 -16.34 -14.48
C ARG A 222 -11.98 -17.64 -14.96
N GLN A 223 -11.28 -18.79 -14.87
CA GLN A 223 -11.89 -20.10 -15.17
C GLN A 223 -12.99 -20.49 -14.17
N CYS A 224 -12.96 -19.92 -12.96
CA CYS A 224 -13.99 -20.10 -11.94
C CYS A 224 -15.16 -19.11 -12.09
N GLU A 225 -15.22 -18.36 -13.20
CA GLU A 225 -16.13 -17.23 -13.42
C GLU A 225 -15.96 -16.09 -12.41
N ILE A 226 -14.78 -16.00 -11.79
CA ILE A 226 -14.46 -14.95 -10.82
C ILE A 226 -13.60 -13.90 -11.52
N HIS A 227 -14.13 -12.69 -11.62
CA HIS A 227 -13.37 -11.57 -12.15
C HIS A 227 -12.32 -11.13 -11.12
N ALA A 228 -11.07 -11.07 -11.57
CA ALA A 228 -9.92 -10.71 -10.75
C ALA A 228 -9.07 -9.67 -11.47
N THR A 229 -8.63 -8.65 -10.74
CA THR A 229 -7.81 -7.55 -11.27
C THR A 229 -6.55 -7.37 -10.42
N LEU A 230 -5.42 -7.19 -11.08
CA LEU A 230 -4.20 -6.76 -10.40
C LEU A 230 -4.38 -5.33 -9.90
N LEU A 231 -3.98 -5.05 -8.66
CA LEU A 231 -4.10 -3.70 -8.11
C LEU A 231 -2.92 -2.82 -8.52
N ASP A 232 -3.24 -1.61 -8.97
CA ASP A 232 -2.28 -0.53 -9.15
C ASP A 232 -1.79 0.01 -7.79
N SER A 233 -0.72 0.79 -7.77
CA SER A 233 -0.18 1.40 -6.53
C SER A 233 -1.26 2.09 -5.71
N LEU A 234 -2.12 2.86 -6.37
CA LEU A 234 -3.21 3.60 -5.73
C LEU A 234 -4.22 2.67 -5.05
N SER A 235 -4.70 1.67 -5.79
CA SER A 235 -5.67 0.71 -5.26
C SER A 235 -5.06 -0.16 -4.17
N ALA A 236 -3.77 -0.50 -4.29
CA ALA A 236 -3.02 -1.22 -3.26
C ALA A 236 -2.91 -0.37 -1.97
N MET A 237 -2.60 0.93 -2.10
CA MET A 237 -2.64 1.87 -0.97
C MET A 237 -4.03 1.96 -0.34
N GLU A 238 -5.10 1.87 -1.12
CA GLU A 238 -6.49 1.85 -0.61
C GLU A 238 -6.76 0.66 0.29
N VAL A 239 -6.29 -0.52 -0.10
CA VAL A 239 -6.40 -1.73 0.72
C VAL A 239 -5.67 -1.55 2.05
N MET A 240 -4.47 -0.96 2.02
CA MET A 240 -3.65 -0.72 3.21
C MET A 240 -4.27 0.36 4.12
N LYS A 241 -4.67 1.50 3.56
CA LYS A 241 -5.35 2.57 4.30
C LYS A 241 -6.63 2.08 4.95
N ARG A 242 -7.38 1.22 4.28
CA ARG A 242 -8.59 0.62 4.85
C ARG A 242 -8.29 -0.34 6.00
N ALA A 243 -7.21 -1.09 5.91
CA ALA A 243 -6.77 -2.00 6.98
C ALA A 243 -6.33 -1.22 8.23
N LEU A 244 -5.64 -0.09 8.04
CA LEU A 244 -5.08 0.70 9.15
C LEU A 244 -6.03 1.78 9.68
N ASN A 245 -6.81 2.42 8.81
CA ASN A 245 -7.63 3.61 9.09
C ASN A 245 -9.01 3.51 8.42
N ARG A 246 -9.80 2.52 8.83
CA ARG A 246 -11.11 2.24 8.23
C ARG A 246 -12.07 3.44 8.26
N ASP A 247 -12.13 4.17 9.37
CA ASP A 247 -13.12 5.25 9.57
C ASP A 247 -12.76 6.52 8.78
N ARG A 248 -11.47 6.81 8.64
CA ARG A 248 -11.00 7.99 7.88
C ARG A 248 -11.11 7.83 6.36
N MET A 249 -11.36 6.62 5.86
CA MET A 249 -11.57 6.39 4.42
C MET A 249 -12.83 7.08 3.89
N VAL A 250 -13.86 7.26 4.74
CA VAL A 250 -15.11 7.93 4.34
C VAL A 250 -14.92 9.45 4.23
N ILE A 251 -14.09 10.01 5.10
CA ILE A 251 -13.82 11.45 5.16
C ILE A 251 -12.80 11.82 4.09
N ASN A 252 -11.71 11.04 3.99
CA ASN A 252 -10.64 11.26 3.03
C ASN A 252 -10.52 10.03 2.13
N PRO A 253 -11.29 9.94 1.04
CA PRO A 253 -11.02 9.00 -0.06
C PRO A 253 -9.56 9.10 -0.52
N ILE A 254 -9.03 8.01 -1.08
CA ILE A 254 -7.69 8.04 -1.66
C ILE A 254 -7.65 8.86 -2.95
N ASP A 255 -8.72 8.85 -3.73
CA ASP A 255 -8.82 9.59 -4.99
C ASP A 255 -8.58 11.10 -4.78
N ASP A 256 -9.05 11.66 -3.65
CA ASP A 256 -8.85 13.06 -3.29
C ASP A 256 -7.38 13.39 -2.95
N LEU A 257 -6.59 12.40 -2.50
CA LEU A 257 -5.17 12.58 -2.17
C LEU A 257 -4.29 12.73 -3.43
N ILE A 258 -4.73 12.19 -4.57
CA ILE A 258 -4.02 12.29 -5.85
C ILE A 258 -4.03 13.73 -6.36
N THR A 259 -5.18 14.41 -6.24
CA THR A 259 -5.40 15.78 -6.73
C THR A 259 -4.45 16.78 -6.07
N HIS A 260 -4.01 16.53 -4.84
CA HIS A 260 -3.10 17.40 -4.09
C HIS A 260 -1.61 17.10 -4.29
N GLY A 261 -1.25 16.16 -5.18
CA GLY A 261 0.14 15.92 -5.63
C GLY A 261 1.14 15.51 -4.54
N LYS A 262 0.66 15.21 -3.33
CA LYS A 262 1.47 14.80 -2.19
C LYS A 262 0.93 13.49 -1.64
N GLU A 263 1.32 12.39 -2.24
CA GLU A 263 1.22 11.07 -1.61
C GLU A 263 2.21 11.00 -0.45
N LYS A 264 1.82 11.55 0.71
CA LYS A 264 2.59 11.37 1.94
C LYS A 264 2.06 10.14 2.69
N LEU A 265 2.94 9.17 2.90
CA LEU A 265 2.77 8.04 3.81
C LEU A 265 2.39 8.46 5.26
N SER A 266 2.52 9.75 5.61
CA SER A 266 2.09 10.32 6.90
C SER A 266 0.56 10.41 7.07
N ALA A 267 -0.22 10.46 5.98
CA ALA A 267 -1.68 10.50 6.04
C ALA A 267 -2.31 9.15 6.49
N TYR A 268 -1.48 8.12 6.62
CA TYR A 268 -1.87 6.76 6.97
C TYR A 268 -1.53 6.41 8.44
N ILE A 269 -1.05 7.38 9.21
CA ILE A 269 -0.70 7.23 10.61
C ILE A 269 -1.93 7.60 11.46
N THR A 270 -2.29 6.73 12.40
CA THR A 270 -3.39 6.93 13.38
C THR A 270 -3.10 8.03 14.41
N ALA A 271 -1.87 8.55 14.45
CA ALA A 271 -1.51 9.65 15.32
C ALA A 271 -2.25 10.90 14.88
N ASP A 272 -2.92 11.55 15.83
CA ASP A 272 -3.42 12.90 15.65
C ASP A 272 -2.24 13.76 15.17
N VAL A 273 -2.38 14.38 14.01
CA VAL A 273 -1.32 15.19 13.40
C VAL A 273 -0.93 16.33 14.34
N MET A 274 -1.89 16.79 15.15
CA MET A 274 -1.67 17.79 16.22
C MET A 274 -0.90 17.26 17.43
N SER A 275 -0.84 15.94 17.62
CA SER A 275 -0.08 15.30 18.71
C SER A 275 1.35 14.92 18.32
N MET A 276 1.73 15.13 17.05
CA MET A 276 3.07 14.81 16.57
C MET A 276 4.08 15.86 17.07
N PRO A 277 5.11 15.47 17.85
CA PRO A 277 6.17 16.40 18.21
C PRO A 277 6.91 16.82 16.94
N GLY A 278 6.96 18.13 16.66
CA GLY A 278 7.51 18.71 15.41
C GLY A 278 6.45 19.02 14.33
N PHE A 279 5.15 19.01 14.68
CA PHE A 279 4.08 19.48 13.77
C PHE A 279 4.29 20.94 13.34
N ASP A 280 4.74 21.79 14.25
CA ASP A 280 4.98 23.22 13.99
C ASP A 280 6.05 23.46 12.91
N ASP A 281 6.98 22.51 12.70
CA ASP A 281 8.03 22.60 11.67
C ASP A 281 7.58 22.09 10.29
N LEU A 282 6.44 21.40 10.22
CA LEU A 282 5.84 20.87 8.97
C LEU A 282 4.81 21.84 8.36
N VAL A 283 4.42 22.86 9.11
CA VAL A 283 3.54 23.95 8.68
C VAL A 283 4.42 25.12 8.26
N TYR A 284 4.60 25.28 6.95
CA TYR A 284 5.13 26.53 6.41
C TYR A 284 4.07 27.61 6.68
N ASP A 285 4.32 28.44 7.69
CA ASP A 285 3.51 29.56 8.18
C ASP A 285 2.00 29.32 8.33
N VAL A 286 1.56 29.23 9.59
CA VAL A 286 0.14 29.18 9.99
C VAL A 286 -0.66 30.35 9.40
N GLU A 287 -0.02 31.50 9.15
CA GLU A 287 -0.67 32.65 8.52
C GLU A 287 -1.07 32.41 7.05
N GLU A 288 -0.32 31.61 6.29
CA GLU A 288 -0.62 31.34 4.88
C GLU A 288 -1.83 30.40 4.77
N VAL A 289 -1.87 29.35 5.59
CA VAL A 289 -3.02 28.44 5.66
C VAL A 289 -4.28 29.18 6.15
N ARG A 290 -4.15 30.10 7.11
CA ARG A 290 -5.27 30.90 7.61
C ARG A 290 -5.80 31.86 6.55
N LYS A 291 -4.92 32.46 5.74
CA LYS A 291 -5.30 33.29 4.58
C LYS A 291 -6.01 32.45 3.52
N ILE A 292 -5.51 31.26 3.21
CA ILE A 292 -6.12 30.34 2.23
C ILE A 292 -7.53 29.92 2.67
N VAL A 293 -7.69 29.50 3.93
CA VAL A 293 -9.00 29.12 4.47
C VAL A 293 -9.96 30.32 4.47
N GLN A 294 -9.50 31.50 4.87
CA GLN A 294 -10.31 32.73 4.80
C GLN A 294 -10.70 33.09 3.36
N THR A 295 -9.80 32.94 2.39
CA THR A 295 -10.15 33.18 0.97
C THR A 295 -11.17 32.18 0.46
N TYR A 296 -11.09 30.90 0.86
CA TYR A 296 -12.10 29.90 0.51
C TYR A 296 -13.46 30.17 1.14
N GLU A 297 -13.50 30.56 2.43
CA GLU A 297 -14.74 30.92 3.12
C GLU A 297 -15.38 32.19 2.51
N GLU A 298 -14.56 33.16 2.08
CA GLU A 298 -15.03 34.35 1.36
C GLU A 298 -15.55 34.02 -0.05
N GLU A 299 -14.92 33.09 -0.77
CA GLU A 299 -15.36 32.63 -2.09
C GLU A 299 -16.66 31.84 -2.01
N GLU A 300 -16.80 30.89 -1.07
CA GLU A 300 -18.05 30.17 -0.83
C GLU A 300 -19.17 31.13 -0.38
N GLY A 301 -18.86 32.11 0.47
CA GLY A 301 -19.81 33.14 0.87
C GLY A 301 -20.28 34.02 -0.31
N ARG A 302 -19.40 34.33 -1.26
CA ARG A 302 -19.74 35.07 -2.49
C ARG A 302 -20.54 34.23 -3.46
N GLU A 303 -20.24 32.94 -3.60
CA GLU A 303 -21.01 32.01 -4.43
C GLU A 303 -22.41 31.78 -3.85
N HIS A 304 -22.53 31.67 -2.53
CA HIS A 304 -23.82 31.58 -1.85
C HIS A 304 -24.67 32.84 -2.02
N LYS A 305 -24.07 34.04 -1.97
CA LYS A 305 -24.79 35.31 -2.24
C LYS A 305 -25.21 35.43 -3.71
N ARG A 306 -24.34 35.07 -4.66
CA ARG A 306 -24.67 35.02 -6.09
C ARG A 306 -25.77 34.01 -6.41
N ALA A 307 -25.82 32.87 -5.70
CA ALA A 307 -26.87 31.88 -5.83
C ALA A 307 -28.19 32.28 -5.16
N ALA A 308 -28.15 33.17 -4.16
CA ALA A 308 -29.32 33.68 -3.44
C ALA A 308 -29.98 34.90 -4.10
N GLY A 309 -29.36 35.52 -5.11
CA GLY A 309 -29.97 36.62 -5.88
C GLY A 309 -30.01 37.96 -5.15
N GLU A 310 -29.02 38.23 -4.29
CA GLU A 310 -28.66 39.60 -3.84
C GLU A 310 -27.44 40.12 -4.60
#